data_AF-A0A8S3KFK0-F1
#
_entry.id   AF-A0A8S3KFK0-F1
#
_cell.length_a   1.000
_cell.length_b   1.000
_cell.length_c   1.000
_cell.angle_alpha   90.00
_cell.angle_beta   90.00
_cell.angle_gamma   90.00
#
_symmetry.space_group_name_H-M   'P 1'
#
loop_
_entity.id
_entity.type
_entity.pdbx_description
1 polymer ?
#
loop_
_entity_poly.entity_id
_entity_poly.type
_entity_poly.pdbx_seq_one_letter_code
_entity_poly.pdbx_strand_id
1 'polypeptide(L)'
;NIDPTLGVPLPDKDYGGSCRIYDWEHPEDPFHYFKDKMDFFVLSHFFGWWLKTLIVRDYWLCMVTSIGFEILEYSLEHQLPNFSECWWDHV
;
A
#
# COMPACT_ATOMS: atom_id res chain seq x y z
N ASN A 1 -24.72 -7.44 -21.40
CA ASN A 1 -24.33 -8.37 -20.33
C ASN A 1 -23.71 -7.55 -19.23
N ILE A 2 -24.46 -7.29 -18.17
CA ILE A 2 -23.97 -6.62 -16.95
C ILE A 2 -23.44 -7.72 -16.04
N ASP A 3 -22.28 -7.50 -15.45
CA ASP A 3 -21.65 -8.48 -14.56
C ASP A 3 -22.60 -8.83 -13.38
N PRO A 4 -22.82 -10.13 -13.09
CA PRO A 4 -23.75 -10.55 -12.04
C PRO A 4 -23.29 -10.20 -10.61
N THR A 5 -22.04 -9.79 -10.43
CA THR A 5 -21.47 -9.34 -9.14
C THR A 5 -21.40 -7.82 -9.02
N LEU A 6 -21.98 -7.08 -9.96
CA LEU A 6 -22.04 -5.62 -9.91
C LEU A 6 -22.75 -5.13 -8.62
N GLY A 7 -22.06 -4.30 -7.83
CA GLY A 7 -22.56 -3.76 -6.56
C GLY A 7 -22.18 -4.58 -5.32
N VAL A 8 -21.49 -5.70 -5.48
CA VAL A 8 -20.85 -6.40 -4.37
C VAL A 8 -19.56 -5.66 -3.99
N PRO A 9 -19.33 -5.34 -2.70
CA PRO A 9 -18.08 -4.71 -2.27
C PRO A 9 -16.92 -5.65 -2.58
N LEU A 10 -15.87 -5.09 -3.19
CA LEU A 10 -14.62 -5.81 -3.42
C LEU A 10 -13.95 -6.09 -2.07
N PRO A 11 -13.19 -7.19 -1.95
CA PRO A 11 -12.39 -7.42 -0.77
C PRO A 11 -11.31 -6.33 -0.70
N ASP A 12 -11.48 -5.39 0.22
CA ASP A 12 -10.48 -4.39 0.55
C ASP A 12 -9.41 -5.02 1.44
N LYS A 13 -8.15 -4.75 1.13
CA LYS A 13 -7.02 -5.23 1.91
C LYS A 13 -6.55 -4.12 2.82
N ASP A 14 -6.71 -4.34 4.12
CA ASP A 14 -6.14 -3.46 5.13
C ASP A 14 -4.63 -3.70 5.23
N TYR A 15 -3.81 -2.71 4.87
CA TYR A 15 -2.35 -2.78 5.02
C TYR A 15 -1.87 -2.29 6.39
N GLY A 16 -2.64 -1.45 7.09
CA GLY A 16 -2.27 -0.75 8.33
C GLY A 16 -2.63 -1.49 9.62
N GLY A 17 -3.45 -2.54 9.56
CA GLY A 17 -3.97 -3.20 10.78
C GLY A 17 -2.93 -3.74 11.77
N SER A 18 -1.84 -4.38 11.33
CA SER A 18 -0.73 -4.82 12.21
C SER A 18 0.62 -4.63 11.53
N CYS A 19 1.38 -3.66 12.03
CA CYS A 19 2.69 -3.29 11.50
C CYS A 19 3.86 -4.02 12.17
N ARG A 20 3.58 -5.14 12.85
CA ARG A 20 4.63 -5.98 13.45
C ARG A 20 5.35 -6.74 12.34
N ILE A 21 6.65 -6.49 12.20
CA ILE A 21 7.50 -7.28 11.30
C ILE A 21 7.69 -8.70 11.86
N TYR A 22 7.85 -8.80 13.18
CA TYR A 22 8.06 -10.06 13.88
C TYR A 22 7.01 -10.21 15.00
N ASP A 23 6.27 -11.30 14.97
CA ASP A 23 5.31 -11.66 16.01
C ASP A 23 5.88 -12.79 16.89
N TRP A 24 6.14 -12.46 18.16
CA TRP A 24 6.61 -13.42 19.17
C TRP A 24 5.49 -14.35 19.66
N GLU A 25 4.22 -14.05 19.38
CA GLU A 25 3.06 -14.85 19.80
C GLU A 25 2.83 -16.07 18.89
N HIS A 26 3.37 -16.04 17.67
CA HIS A 26 3.25 -17.12 16.67
C HIS A 26 4.62 -17.63 16.20
N PRO A 27 5.33 -18.43 17.02
CA PRO A 27 6.71 -18.88 16.73
C PRO A 27 6.85 -19.79 15.50
N GLU A 28 5.78 -20.44 15.04
CA GLU A 28 5.78 -21.26 13.83
C GLU A 28 5.82 -20.41 12.54
N ASP A 29 5.24 -19.21 12.56
CA ASP A 29 5.30 -18.24 11.46
C ASP A 29 5.41 -16.80 11.97
N PRO A 30 6.57 -16.41 12.49
CA PRO A 30 6.72 -15.12 13.16
C PRO A 30 6.68 -13.93 12.19
N PHE A 31 6.80 -14.14 10.87
CA PHE A 31 6.79 -13.08 9.86
C PHE A 31 5.49 -13.04 9.04
N HIS A 32 4.42 -13.66 9.53
CA HIS A 32 3.17 -13.79 8.79
C HIS A 32 2.58 -12.42 8.39
N TYR A 33 2.61 -11.41 9.27
CA TYR A 33 2.16 -10.05 8.95
C TYR A 33 2.99 -9.43 7.83
N PHE A 34 4.32 -9.49 7.92
CA PHE A 34 5.20 -8.95 6.89
C PHE A 34 4.97 -9.61 5.53
N LYS A 35 4.87 -10.95 5.49
CA LYS A 35 4.61 -11.70 4.26
C LYS A 35 3.24 -11.38 3.65
N ASP A 36 2.23 -11.17 4.48
CA ASP A 36 0.91 -10.78 4.01
C ASP A 36 0.95 -9.43 3.27
N LYS A 37 1.70 -8.45 3.77
CA LYS A 37 1.80 -7.12 3.12
C LYS A 37 2.68 -7.11 1.87
N MET A 38 3.63 -8.04 1.74
CA MET A 38 4.53 -8.17 0.60
C MET A 38 3.88 -8.84 -0.61
N ASP A 39 2.86 -8.20 -1.18
CA ASP A 39 2.13 -8.69 -2.35
C ASP A 39 2.55 -8.02 -3.67
N PHE A 40 1.78 -8.30 -4.73
CA PHE A 40 2.02 -7.73 -6.06
C PHE A 40 1.96 -6.20 -6.07
N PHE A 41 1.21 -5.57 -5.15
CA PHE A 41 1.12 -4.12 -5.08
C PHE A 41 2.49 -3.51 -4.82
N VAL A 42 3.23 -4.02 -3.82
CA VAL A 42 4.59 -3.54 -3.48
C VAL A 42 5.53 -3.61 -4.68
N LEU A 43 5.50 -4.73 -5.42
CA LEU A 43 6.32 -4.88 -6.63
C LEU A 43 5.90 -3.87 -7.70
N SER A 44 4.60 -3.76 -7.96
CA SER A 44 4.06 -2.82 -8.96
C SER A 44 4.39 -1.38 -8.61
N HIS A 45 4.35 -1.02 -7.33
CA HIS A 45 4.65 0.32 -6.83
C HIS A 45 6.15 0.64 -6.99
N PHE A 46 7.03 -0.30 -6.62
CA PHE A 46 8.47 -0.15 -6.81
C PHE A 46 8.85 0.03 -8.30
N PHE A 47 8.36 -0.85 -9.18
CA PHE A 47 8.65 -0.75 -10.61
C PHE A 47 7.99 0.48 -11.25
N GLY A 48 6.79 0.84 -10.81
CA GLY A 48 6.09 2.05 -11.24
C GLY A 48 6.85 3.31 -10.88
N TRP A 49 7.36 3.41 -9.64
CA TRP A 49 8.20 4.52 -9.21
C TRP A 49 9.51 4.57 -10.00
N TRP A 50 10.20 3.44 -10.16
CA TRP A 50 11.42 3.36 -10.95
C TRP A 50 11.20 3.84 -12.40
N LEU A 51 10.17 3.35 -13.08
CA LEU A 51 9.82 3.78 -14.43
C LEU A 51 9.44 5.27 -14.48
N LYS A 52 8.68 5.76 -13.49
CA LYS A 52 8.36 7.19 -13.35
C LYS A 52 9.63 8.04 -13.30
N THR A 53 10.66 7.62 -12.54
CA THR A 53 11.92 8.37 -12.49
C THR A 53 12.63 8.43 -13.85
N LEU A 54 12.58 7.33 -14.63
CA LEU A 54 13.17 7.28 -15.98
C LEU A 54 12.43 8.15 -16.99
N ILE A 55 11.11 8.27 -16.87
CA ILE A 55 10.27 9.08 -17.77
C ILE A 55 10.41 10.57 -17.42
N VAL A 56 10.24 10.92 -16.14
CA VAL A 56 10.19 12.31 -15.67
C VAL A 56 11.57 12.95 -15.69
N ARG A 57 12.64 12.20 -15.38
CA ARG A 57 14.05 12.63 -15.44
C ARG A 57 14.37 13.89 -14.62
N ASP A 58 13.49 14.26 -13.69
CA ASP A 58 13.66 15.39 -12.79
C ASP A 58 13.43 14.91 -11.34
N TYR A 59 14.48 15.05 -10.53
CA TYR A 59 14.48 14.57 -9.15
C TYR A 59 13.46 15.32 -8.28
N TRP A 60 13.37 16.64 -8.44
CA TRP A 60 12.49 17.48 -7.64
C TRP A 60 11.03 17.20 -7.93
N LEU A 61 10.67 17.08 -9.20
CA LEU A 61 9.31 16.73 -9.60
C LEU A 61 8.95 15.32 -9.12
N CYS A 62 9.88 14.36 -9.18
CA CYS A 62 9.65 13.02 -8.64
C CYS A 62 9.37 13.06 -7.13
N MET A 63 10.16 13.82 -6.37
CA MET A 63 10.01 14.00 -4.92
C MET A 63 8.69 14.68 -4.56
N VAL A 64 8.36 15.81 -5.21
CA VAL A 64 7.09 16.52 -4.99
C VAL A 64 5.91 15.60 -5.26
N THR A 65 5.98 14.83 -6.34
CA THR A 65 4.91 13.88 -6.69
C THR A 65 4.82 12.74 -5.67
N SER A 66 5.95 12.21 -5.19
CA SER A 66 5.96 11.15 -4.16
C SER A 66 5.34 11.66 -2.85
N ILE A 67 5.76 12.81 -2.34
CA ILE A 67 5.15 13.43 -1.15
C ILE A 67 3.66 13.73 -1.38
N GLY A 68 3.27 14.14 -2.59
CA GLY A 68 1.87 14.39 -2.93
C GLY A 68 1.00 13.13 -2.84
N PHE A 69 1.49 11.96 -3.27
CA PHE A 69 0.75 10.70 -3.14
C PHE A 69 0.56 10.29 -1.68
N GLU A 70 1.61 10.43 -0.86
CA GLU A 70 1.55 10.15 0.58
C GLU A 70 0.50 11.02 1.30
N ILE A 71 0.39 12.30 0.93
CA ILE A 71 -0.66 13.19 1.47
C ILE A 71 -2.05 12.72 1.05
N LEU A 72 -2.21 12.25 -0.19
CA LEU A 72 -3.49 11.77 -0.70
C LEU A 72 -3.89 10.46 -0.02
N GLU A 73 -2.96 9.54 0.18
CA GLU A 73 -3.17 8.27 0.88
C GLU A 73 -3.63 8.54 2.32
N TYR A 74 -2.88 9.35 3.07
CA TYR A 74 -3.27 9.77 4.42
C TYR A 74 -4.64 10.48 4.47
N SER A 75 -4.95 11.32 3.48
CA SER A 75 -6.23 12.03 3.44
C SER A 75 -7.41 11.11 3.09
N LEU A 76 -7.17 10.00 2.39
CA LEU A 76 -8.20 9.12 1.83
C LEU A 76 -8.28 7.74 2.50
N GLU A 77 -7.39 7.42 3.45
CA GLU A 77 -7.41 6.16 4.20
C GLU A 77 -8.77 5.87 4.88
N HIS A 78 -9.50 6.93 5.25
CA HIS A 78 -10.83 6.84 5.85
C HIS A 78 -11.90 6.37 4.87
N GLN A 79 -11.66 6.50 3.57
CA GLN A 79 -12.54 6.04 2.50
C GLN A 79 -12.13 4.66 1.99
N LEU A 80 -10.83 4.40 1.94
CA LEU A 80 -10.26 3.15 1.44
C LEU A 80 -9.19 2.66 2.43
N PRO A 81 -9.44 1.58 3.18
CA PRO A 81 -8.49 1.07 4.17
C PRO A 81 -7.19 0.57 3.53
N ASN A 82 -7.19 0.38 2.22
CA ASN A 82 -6.02 0.02 1.42
C ASN A 82 -4.91 1.09 1.46
N PHE A 83 -5.25 2.34 1.76
CA PHE A 83 -4.30 3.46 1.81
C PHE A 83 -3.71 3.70 3.20
N SER A 84 -4.14 2.96 4.23
CA SER A 84 -3.49 3.00 5.53
C SER A 84 -2.29 2.04 5.48
N GLU A 85 -1.08 2.58 5.48
CA GLU A 85 0.15 1.81 5.35
C GLU A 85 0.95 1.73 6.66
N CYS A 86 1.82 0.72 6.74
CA CYS A 86 2.69 0.50 7.90
C CYS A 86 3.97 1.34 7.87
N TRP A 87 3.87 2.61 7.46
CA TRP A 87 5.00 3.53 7.43
C TRP A 87 4.90 4.59 8.53
N TRP A 88 4.28 5.73 8.27
CA TRP A 88 4.21 6.89 9.19
C TRP A 88 2.78 7.32 9.49
N ASP A 89 1.86 6.73 8.74
CA ASP A 89 0.42 6.93 8.69
C ASP A 89 -0.34 5.81 9.42
N HIS A 90 0.35 4.83 10.00
CA HIS A 90 -0.25 3.86 10.92
C HIS A 90 -0.59 4.54 12.26
N VAL A 91 -1.87 4.91 12.46
CA VAL A 91 -2.39 5.46 13.74
C VAL A 91 -3.50 4.60 14.29
#